data_AF-A0A6B0XJF7-F1
#
_entry.id   AF-A0A6B0XJF7-F1
#
_cell.length_a   1.000
_cell.length_b   1.000
_cell.length_c   1.000
_cell.angle_alpha   90.00
_cell.angle_beta   90.00
_cell.angle_gamma   90.00
#
_symmetry.space_group_name_H-M   'P 1'
#
loop_
_entity.id
_entity.type
_entity.pdbx_description
1 polymer ?
#
loop_
_entity_poly.entity_id
_entity_poly.type
_entity_poly.pdbx_seq_one_letter_code
_entity_poly.pdbx_strand_id
1 'polypeptide(L)'
;MSVSRVLAGALVATLAGTACMTTAIVEPPPRVTELDAGIRTVDEVASAPEAVSEEEAIGEVRRRVLAALDAGKLAEAATHLEVLRLRAPGDTAVVDLGRRLARARGDTGAELAAIRELVAAGSASLGVLHRQAALELEAGDARRGLELYEQLAQRHPGNSEIAAGLTAARFTWRTRLLPESVRELFEASSLLRGDFAALTAWLVPGVRTGPAGSTVIVSDILEHPHRREIAWLLNLGLMEPVDAAVRRFAPDNYMRRGPALATLLRMPGRIGGGAACVGDAGGPASEDVEAVCAAALRCRLISEPAECRPERAISGTEAVEALRRTLHLIQ
;
A
#
# COMPACT_ATOMS: atom_id res chain seq x y z
N MET A 1 25.57 -50.61 6.58
CA MET A 1 24.38 -51.31 6.03
C MET A 1 23.71 -50.33 5.07
N SER A 2 24.01 -50.37 3.76
CA SER A 2 23.30 -51.15 2.71
C SER A 2 21.81 -50.71 2.60
N VAL A 3 21.22 -50.26 1.49
CA VAL A 3 21.51 -50.32 0.04
C VAL A 3 20.73 -49.20 -0.70
N SER A 4 21.32 -48.74 -1.82
CA SER A 4 20.77 -48.07 -3.02
C SER A 4 19.32 -48.35 -3.47
N ARG A 5 18.75 -47.42 -4.27
CA ARG A 5 18.36 -47.62 -5.70
C ARG A 5 17.70 -46.34 -6.31
N VAL A 6 18.28 -45.74 -7.37
CA VAL A 6 17.92 -45.82 -8.83
C VAL A 6 16.92 -44.71 -9.24
N LEU A 7 17.31 -43.64 -9.96
CA LEU A 7 17.55 -43.47 -11.42
C LEU A 7 16.33 -43.72 -12.35
N ALA A 8 15.76 -42.64 -12.89
CA ALA A 8 15.14 -42.50 -14.23
C ALA A 8 14.76 -41.01 -14.39
N GLY A 9 14.99 -40.27 -15.47
CA GLY A 9 15.27 -40.64 -16.86
C GLY A 9 14.28 -39.91 -17.76
N ALA A 10 14.74 -38.79 -18.33
CA ALA A 10 14.25 -37.94 -19.44
C ALA A 10 12.95 -38.28 -20.19
N LEU A 11 12.21 -37.24 -20.59
CA LEU A 11 11.72 -37.13 -21.98
C LEU A 11 11.40 -35.67 -22.38
N VAL A 12 12.23 -35.17 -23.29
CA VAL A 12 12.04 -33.99 -24.13
C VAL A 12 11.18 -34.41 -25.32
N ALA A 13 10.12 -33.66 -25.64
CA ALA A 13 9.38 -33.81 -26.89
C ALA A 13 9.23 -32.45 -27.57
N THR A 14 10.08 -32.25 -28.57
CA THR A 14 10.00 -31.23 -29.61
C THR A 14 8.91 -31.60 -30.61
N LEU A 15 7.99 -30.68 -30.91
CA LEU A 15 7.09 -30.79 -32.06
C LEU A 15 7.30 -29.58 -32.98
N ALA A 16 8.04 -29.84 -34.05
CA ALA A 16 8.09 -29.04 -35.25
C ALA A 16 6.88 -29.40 -36.12
N GLY A 17 6.02 -28.42 -36.39
CA GLY A 17 4.86 -28.52 -37.29
C GLY A 17 5.08 -27.68 -38.53
N THR A 18 5.22 -28.37 -39.66
CA THR A 18 5.49 -27.94 -41.02
C THR A 18 4.48 -26.97 -41.63
N ALA A 19 5.00 -26.10 -42.49
CA ALA A 19 4.29 -25.20 -43.38
C ALA A 19 3.42 -25.93 -44.41
N CYS A 20 2.25 -25.36 -44.72
CA CYS A 20 1.52 -25.59 -45.97
C CYS A 20 1.25 -24.23 -46.61
N MET A 21 2.01 -23.95 -47.68
CA MET A 21 1.68 -22.92 -48.67
C MET A 21 0.55 -23.45 -49.55
N THR A 22 -0.56 -22.74 -49.63
CA THR A 22 -1.58 -22.96 -50.66
C THR A 22 -1.57 -21.74 -51.59
N THR A 23 -0.88 -21.92 -52.72
CA THR A 23 -0.94 -21.07 -53.89
C THR A 23 -2.28 -21.31 -54.61
N ALA A 24 -3.12 -20.28 -54.72
CA ALA A 24 -4.23 -20.25 -55.66
C ALA A 24 -3.84 -19.35 -56.84
N ILE A 25 -3.88 -19.91 -58.04
CA ILE A 25 -3.62 -19.26 -59.33
C ILE A 25 -4.91 -19.36 -60.16
N VAL A 26 -5.17 -18.31 -60.97
CA VAL A 26 -6.07 -18.20 -62.15
C VAL A 26 -7.57 -18.01 -61.79
N GLU A 27 -8.31 -16.99 -62.24
CA GLU A 27 -8.55 -16.49 -63.62
C GLU A 27 -8.74 -14.96 -63.75
N PRO A 28 -8.45 -14.37 -64.93
CA PRO A 28 -8.65 -12.95 -65.23
C PRO A 28 -10.02 -12.66 -65.87
N PRO A 29 -10.66 -11.51 -65.59
CA PRO A 29 -11.80 -11.03 -66.38
C PRO A 29 -11.34 -10.24 -67.63
N PRO A 30 -12.23 -10.11 -68.64
CA PRO A 30 -11.86 -9.84 -70.03
C PRO A 30 -11.51 -8.38 -70.32
N ARG A 31 -10.67 -8.20 -71.34
CA ARG A 31 -10.44 -6.94 -72.04
C ARG A 31 -11.73 -6.48 -72.70
N VAL A 32 -12.20 -5.29 -72.34
CA VAL A 32 -13.12 -4.50 -73.17
C VAL A 32 -12.32 -3.33 -73.74
N THR A 33 -12.30 -3.27 -75.06
CA THR A 33 -11.75 -2.22 -75.91
C THR A 33 -12.75 -1.06 -76.08
N GLU A 34 -12.21 0.07 -76.55
CA GLU A 34 -12.87 1.30 -77.01
C GLU A 34 -13.18 2.33 -75.91
N LEU A 35 -12.34 3.36 -75.74
CA LEU A 35 -12.17 4.53 -76.62
C LEU A 35 -13.43 5.40 -76.60
N ASP A 36 -13.51 6.28 -75.60
CA ASP A 36 -14.24 7.52 -75.78
C ASP A 36 -13.43 8.70 -75.24
N ALA A 37 -13.30 9.69 -76.11
CA ALA A 37 -12.43 10.84 -75.97
C ALA A 37 -13.12 11.89 -75.10
N GLY A 38 -12.64 12.02 -73.87
CA GLY A 38 -13.00 13.13 -72.99
C GLY A 38 -11.72 13.78 -72.47
N ILE A 39 -11.26 14.81 -73.17
CA ILE A 39 -10.23 15.74 -72.69
C ILE A 39 -10.72 16.31 -71.35
N ARG A 40 -10.25 15.72 -70.24
CA ARG A 40 -10.26 16.37 -68.92
C ARG A 40 -8.88 16.95 -68.72
N THR A 41 -8.86 18.27 -68.66
CA THR A 41 -7.72 19.12 -68.35
C THR A 41 -6.93 18.54 -67.18
N VAL A 42 -5.64 18.36 -67.43
CA VAL A 42 -4.62 18.13 -66.41
C VAL A 42 -4.50 19.44 -65.62
N ASP A 43 -5.39 19.64 -64.65
CA ASP A 43 -5.27 20.77 -63.71
C ASP A 43 -6.01 20.57 -62.37
N GLU A 44 -6.27 19.32 -61.97
CA GLU A 44 -7.04 19.07 -60.73
C GLU A 44 -6.66 17.77 -60.02
N VAL A 45 -5.37 17.45 -59.89
CA VAL A 45 -4.87 16.48 -58.87
C VAL A 45 -3.45 16.84 -58.45
N ALA A 46 -3.28 17.99 -57.79
CA ALA A 46 -2.05 18.30 -57.06
C ALA A 46 -2.37 19.05 -55.77
N SER A 47 -3.40 18.62 -55.05
CA SER A 47 -3.44 18.85 -53.60
C SER A 47 -2.47 17.85 -52.99
N ALA A 48 -1.21 18.28 -52.83
CA ALA A 48 -0.30 17.61 -51.92
C ALA A 48 -1.02 17.41 -50.57
N PRO A 49 -0.94 16.24 -49.92
CA PRO A 49 -1.44 16.14 -48.56
C PRO A 49 -0.75 17.23 -47.77
N GLU A 50 -1.52 18.16 -47.19
CA GLU A 50 -1.00 19.19 -46.30
C GLU A 50 -0.08 18.48 -45.32
N ALA A 51 1.21 18.86 -45.33
CA ALA A 51 2.20 18.25 -44.47
C ALA A 51 1.74 18.48 -43.03
N VAL A 52 1.13 17.46 -42.43
CA VAL A 52 0.67 17.49 -41.03
C VAL A 52 1.85 17.94 -40.20
N SER A 53 1.67 19.02 -39.46
CA SER A 53 2.75 19.57 -38.65
C SER A 53 3.23 18.51 -37.66
N GLU A 54 4.51 18.53 -37.30
CA GLU A 54 5.07 17.57 -36.35
C GLU A 54 4.34 17.62 -35.00
N GLU A 55 3.89 18.81 -34.60
CA GLU A 55 3.09 19.04 -33.40
C GLU A 55 1.70 18.37 -33.47
N GLU A 56 1.00 18.45 -34.61
CA GLU A 56 -0.27 17.75 -34.81
C GLU A 56 -0.10 16.23 -34.81
N ALA A 57 0.99 15.74 -35.41
CA ALA A 57 1.33 14.31 -35.40
C ALA A 57 1.61 13.80 -33.98
N ILE A 58 2.35 14.57 -33.17
CA ILE A 58 2.57 14.27 -31.74
C ILE A 58 1.25 14.32 -30.97
N GLY A 59 0.42 15.34 -31.22
CA GLY A 59 -0.89 15.49 -30.60
C GLY A 59 -1.83 14.32 -30.89
N GLU A 60 -1.80 13.80 -32.11
CA GLU A 60 -2.59 12.63 -32.50
C GLU A 60 -2.12 11.35 -31.82
N VAL A 61 -0.81 11.07 -31.80
CA VAL A 61 -0.28 9.89 -31.09
C VAL A 61 -0.57 10.00 -29.59
N ARG A 62 -0.50 11.21 -29.00
CA ARG A 62 -0.89 11.47 -27.60
C ARG A 62 -2.34 11.10 -27.33
N ARG A 63 -3.27 11.50 -28.19
CA ARG A 63 -4.70 11.12 -28.08
C ARG A 63 -4.88 9.61 -28.14
N ARG A 64 -4.14 8.91 -29.00
CA ARG A 64 -4.19 7.44 -29.09
C ARG A 64 -3.68 6.74 -27.84
N VAL A 65 -2.60 7.24 -27.22
CA VAL A 65 -2.13 6.71 -25.92
C VAL A 65 -3.23 6.84 -24.86
N LEU A 66 -3.82 8.03 -24.74
CA LEU A 66 -4.88 8.29 -23.76
C LEU A 66 -6.10 7.38 -24.00
N ALA A 67 -6.59 7.30 -25.23
CA ALA A 67 -7.70 6.42 -25.57
C ALA A 67 -7.41 4.94 -25.28
N ALA A 68 -6.19 4.47 -25.55
CA ALA A 68 -5.78 3.11 -25.23
C ALA A 68 -5.69 2.87 -23.71
N LEU A 69 -5.21 3.84 -22.94
CA LEU A 69 -5.20 3.77 -21.46
C LEU A 69 -6.61 3.72 -20.88
N ASP A 70 -7.51 4.60 -21.35
CA ASP A 70 -8.90 4.66 -20.91
C ASP A 70 -9.66 3.36 -21.24
N ALA A 71 -9.31 2.72 -22.36
CA ALA A 71 -9.85 1.42 -22.77
C ALA A 71 -9.15 0.21 -22.10
N GLY A 72 -8.15 0.43 -21.23
CA GLY A 72 -7.39 -0.63 -20.57
C GLY A 72 -6.46 -1.43 -21.50
N LYS A 73 -6.23 -0.95 -22.72
CA LYS A 73 -5.38 -1.60 -23.74
C LYS A 73 -3.90 -1.28 -23.54
N LEU A 74 -3.32 -1.83 -22.48
CA LEU A 74 -1.98 -1.45 -22.00
C LEU A 74 -0.84 -1.76 -22.97
N ALA A 75 -0.99 -2.75 -23.86
CA ALA A 75 0.02 -3.07 -24.88
C ALA A 75 0.02 -2.07 -26.04
N GLU A 76 -1.17 -1.68 -26.53
CA GLU A 76 -1.35 -0.64 -27.54
C GLU A 76 -0.84 0.71 -27.00
N ALA A 77 -1.21 1.05 -25.76
CA ALA A 77 -0.76 2.26 -25.09
C ALA A 77 0.78 2.35 -25.00
N ALA A 78 1.46 1.24 -24.66
CA ALA A 78 2.94 1.19 -24.69
C ALA A 78 3.51 1.45 -26.07
N THR A 79 2.96 0.80 -27.09
CA THR A 79 3.46 0.93 -28.46
C THR A 79 3.38 2.39 -28.93
N HIS A 80 2.25 3.05 -28.69
CA HIS A 80 2.09 4.47 -29.01
C HIS A 80 2.97 5.38 -28.15
N LEU A 81 3.21 5.02 -26.87
CA LEU A 81 4.08 5.78 -25.99
C LEU A 81 5.55 5.73 -26.43
N GLU A 82 6.05 4.60 -26.92
CA GLU A 82 7.42 4.51 -27.45
C GLU A 82 7.61 5.42 -28.67
N VAL A 83 6.59 5.52 -29.53
CA VAL A 83 6.60 6.47 -30.65
C VAL A 83 6.69 7.91 -30.14
N LEU A 84 5.97 8.27 -29.07
CA LEU A 84 6.08 9.60 -28.46
C LEU A 84 7.45 9.86 -27.85
N ARG A 85 8.04 8.88 -27.16
CA ARG A 85 9.38 9.01 -26.55
C ARG A 85 10.46 9.29 -27.59
N LEU A 86 10.36 8.68 -28.77
CA LEU A 86 11.28 8.90 -29.88
C LEU A 86 11.12 10.29 -30.51
N ARG A 87 9.89 10.81 -30.58
CA ARG A 87 9.58 12.09 -31.25
C ARG A 87 9.68 13.32 -30.33
N ALA A 88 9.47 13.13 -29.03
CA ALA A 88 9.48 14.19 -28.04
C ALA A 88 10.22 13.74 -26.76
N PRO A 89 11.54 13.49 -26.83
CA PRO A 89 12.31 13.08 -25.67
C PRO A 89 12.34 14.20 -24.62
N GLY A 90 12.03 13.86 -23.37
CA GLY A 90 12.03 14.82 -22.26
C GLY A 90 10.80 15.74 -22.17
N ASP A 91 9.80 15.58 -23.06
CA ASP A 91 8.50 16.22 -22.87
C ASP A 91 7.82 15.65 -21.62
N THR A 92 7.59 16.50 -20.62
CA THR A 92 6.98 16.11 -19.34
C THR A 92 5.59 15.53 -19.52
N ALA A 93 4.84 15.91 -20.56
CA ALA A 93 3.57 15.28 -20.89
C ALA A 93 3.73 13.82 -21.32
N VAL A 94 4.81 13.49 -22.04
CA VAL A 94 5.13 12.10 -22.42
C VAL A 94 5.57 11.30 -21.20
N VAL A 95 6.34 11.91 -20.29
CA VAL A 95 6.70 11.29 -19.00
C VAL A 95 5.46 10.99 -18.16
N ASP A 96 4.49 11.90 -18.09
CA ASP A 96 3.23 11.68 -17.35
C ASP A 96 2.39 10.54 -17.95
N LEU A 97 2.36 10.39 -19.28
CA LEU A 97 1.71 9.25 -19.92
C LEU A 97 2.41 7.93 -19.58
N GLY A 98 3.74 7.92 -19.54
CA GLY A 98 4.51 6.78 -19.06
C GLY A 98 4.20 6.41 -17.61
N ARG A 99 4.09 7.40 -16.73
CA ARG A 99 3.64 7.22 -15.34
C ARG A 99 2.25 6.59 -15.27
N ARG A 100 1.28 7.09 -16.04
CA ARG A 100 -0.09 6.54 -16.06
C ARG A 100 -0.12 5.09 -16.54
N LEU A 101 0.65 4.77 -17.58
CA LEU A 101 0.79 3.40 -18.08
C LEU A 101 1.41 2.47 -17.04
N ALA A 102 2.49 2.90 -16.37
CA ALA A 102 3.13 2.13 -15.30
C ALA A 102 2.16 1.86 -14.16
N ARG A 103 1.42 2.89 -13.72
CA ARG A 103 0.36 2.76 -12.71
C ARG A 103 -0.72 1.75 -13.13
N ALA A 104 -1.19 1.81 -14.38
CA ALA A 104 -2.19 0.89 -14.90
C ALA A 104 -1.71 -0.56 -14.97
N ARG A 105 -0.40 -0.78 -15.09
CA ARG A 105 0.25 -2.10 -15.05
C ARG A 105 0.54 -2.61 -13.63
N GLY A 106 0.40 -1.75 -12.62
CA GLY A 106 0.88 -2.05 -11.26
C GLY A 106 2.41 -2.05 -11.14
N ASP A 107 3.13 -1.46 -12.10
CA ASP A 107 4.58 -1.33 -12.05
C ASP A 107 4.98 -0.12 -11.20
N THR A 108 5.10 -0.33 -9.90
CA THR A 108 5.43 0.71 -8.91
C THR A 108 6.83 1.28 -9.12
N GLY A 109 7.78 0.48 -9.62
CA GLY A 109 9.14 0.91 -9.91
C GLY A 109 9.20 1.89 -11.08
N ALA A 110 8.54 1.56 -12.19
CA ALA A 110 8.45 2.43 -13.35
C ALA A 110 7.61 3.70 -13.06
N GLU A 111 6.54 3.58 -12.26
CA GLU A 111 5.74 4.74 -11.83
C GLU A 111 6.61 5.71 -11.02
N LEU A 112 7.37 5.21 -10.05
CA LEU A 112 8.25 6.04 -9.21
C LEU A 112 9.37 6.71 -10.01
N ALA A 113 9.96 6.01 -10.98
CA ALA A 113 10.98 6.57 -11.86
C ALA A 113 10.45 7.76 -12.66
N ALA A 114 9.29 7.60 -13.31
CA ALA A 114 8.64 8.67 -14.07
C ALA A 114 8.24 9.86 -13.18
N ILE A 115 7.78 9.61 -11.95
CA ILE A 115 7.46 10.68 -11.00
C ILE A 115 8.72 11.48 -10.61
N ARG A 116 9.85 10.80 -10.35
CA ARG A 116 11.11 11.49 -10.03
C ARG A 116 11.57 12.40 -11.17
N GLU A 117 11.37 11.98 -12.41
CA GLU A 117 11.65 12.80 -13.60
C GLU A 117 10.73 14.04 -13.67
N LEU A 118 9.42 13.88 -13.48
CA LEU A 118 8.47 15.01 -13.44
C LEU A 118 8.81 16.04 -12.35
N VAL A 119 9.24 15.55 -11.19
CA VAL A 119 9.66 16.38 -10.05
C VAL A 119 10.97 17.12 -10.35
N ALA A 120 11.95 16.43 -10.94
CA ALA A 120 13.21 17.05 -11.36
C ALA A 120 12.99 18.16 -12.42
N ALA A 121 11.99 17.99 -13.29
CA ALA A 121 11.58 18.99 -14.26
C ALA A 121 10.74 20.15 -13.68
N GLY A 122 10.43 20.14 -12.38
CA GLY A 122 9.61 21.18 -11.73
C GLY A 122 8.13 21.17 -12.11
N SER A 123 7.65 20.08 -12.72
CA SER A 123 6.29 19.97 -13.28
C SER A 123 5.32 19.16 -12.42
N ALA A 124 5.75 18.75 -11.22
CA ALA A 124 4.97 17.87 -10.36
C ALA A 124 3.84 18.62 -9.61
N SER A 125 2.61 18.14 -9.77
CA SER A 125 1.47 18.59 -8.98
C SER A 125 1.52 18.02 -7.55
N LEU A 126 0.72 18.59 -6.63
CA LEU A 126 0.59 18.07 -5.27
C LEU A 126 0.22 16.58 -5.25
N GLY A 127 -0.70 16.15 -6.14
CA GLY A 127 -1.08 14.75 -6.26
C GLY A 127 0.07 13.84 -6.70
N VAL A 128 0.95 14.33 -7.57
CA VAL A 128 2.17 13.60 -8.00
C VAL A 128 3.17 13.50 -6.86
N LEU A 129 3.39 14.57 -6.11
CA LEU A 129 4.27 14.57 -4.94
C LEU A 129 3.75 13.65 -3.82
N HIS A 130 2.43 13.67 -3.58
CA HIS A 130 1.79 12.77 -2.64
C HIS A 130 1.99 11.30 -3.05
N ARG A 131 1.76 10.98 -4.33
CA ARG A 131 1.99 9.64 -4.88
C ARG A 131 3.47 9.23 -4.83
N GLN A 132 4.40 10.16 -5.04
CA GLN A 132 5.83 9.91 -4.87
C GLN A 132 6.12 9.40 -3.45
N ALA A 133 5.66 10.14 -2.44
CA ALA A 133 5.92 9.81 -1.05
C ALA A 133 5.38 8.41 -0.69
N ALA A 134 4.18 8.07 -1.17
CA ALA A 134 3.61 6.72 -1.02
C ALA A 134 4.46 5.62 -1.69
N LEU A 135 4.87 5.82 -2.95
CA LEU A 135 5.67 4.85 -3.69
C LEU A 135 7.07 4.65 -3.11
N GLU A 136 7.68 5.70 -2.55
CA GLU A 136 8.96 5.58 -1.83
C GLU A 136 8.82 4.69 -0.59
N LEU A 137 7.67 4.70 0.09
CA LEU A 137 7.40 3.78 1.20
C LEU A 137 7.14 2.34 0.73
N GLU A 138 6.41 2.16 -0.37
CA GLU A 138 6.01 0.85 -0.90
C GLU A 138 7.18 0.10 -1.56
N ALA A 139 7.89 0.76 -2.48
CA ALA A 139 8.86 0.11 -3.38
C ALA A 139 10.24 0.79 -3.37
N GLY A 140 10.37 1.97 -2.77
CA GLY A 140 11.60 2.77 -2.75
C GLY A 140 12.28 2.84 -1.39
N ASP A 141 12.83 4.02 -1.09
CA ASP A 141 13.46 4.31 0.19
C ASP A 141 12.41 4.88 1.17
N ALA A 142 12.02 4.10 2.18
CA ALA A 142 11.02 4.55 3.15
C ALA A 142 11.45 5.77 3.96
N ARG A 143 12.75 5.98 4.17
CA ARG A 143 13.25 7.20 4.83
C ARG A 143 12.89 8.41 3.97
N ARG A 144 13.17 8.34 2.67
CA ARG A 144 12.82 9.38 1.71
C ARG A 144 11.31 9.59 1.63
N GLY A 145 10.52 8.52 1.64
CA GLY A 145 9.06 8.61 1.69
C GLY A 145 8.54 9.37 2.91
N LEU A 146 9.09 9.09 4.09
CA LEU A 146 8.77 9.82 5.32
C LEU A 146 9.18 11.30 5.23
N GLU A 147 10.41 11.59 4.81
CA GLU A 147 10.91 12.97 4.66
C GLU A 147 10.04 13.78 3.69
N LEU A 148 9.58 13.18 2.59
CA LEU A 148 8.65 13.82 1.66
C LEU A 148 7.30 14.13 2.31
N TYR A 149 6.73 13.18 3.05
CA TYR A 149 5.47 13.42 3.77
C TYR A 149 5.60 14.52 4.83
N GLU A 150 6.73 14.60 5.54
CA GLU A 150 6.98 15.66 6.51
C GLU A 150 7.04 17.04 5.85
N GLN A 151 7.75 17.14 4.72
CA GLN A 151 7.79 18.37 3.92
C GLN A 151 6.40 18.76 3.38
N LEU A 152 5.63 17.79 2.89
CA LEU A 152 4.27 18.03 2.40
C LEU A 152 3.34 18.50 3.52
N ALA A 153 3.41 17.89 4.70
CA ALA A 153 2.61 18.29 5.86
C ALA A 153 2.97 19.69 6.35
N GLN A 154 4.25 20.06 6.30
CA GLN A 154 4.70 21.41 6.66
C GLN A 154 4.16 22.47 5.69
N ARG A 155 4.12 22.16 4.39
CA ARG A 155 3.59 23.08 3.35
C ARG A 155 2.06 23.11 3.31
N HIS A 156 1.40 22.03 3.72
CA HIS A 156 -0.05 21.86 3.66
C HIS A 156 -0.64 21.37 5.00
N PRO A 157 -0.54 22.15 6.09
CA PRO A 157 -0.86 21.70 7.45
C PRO A 157 -2.35 21.37 7.69
N GLY A 158 -3.25 21.76 6.79
CA GLY A 158 -4.68 21.43 6.86
C GLY A 158 -5.15 20.32 5.91
N ASN A 159 -4.25 19.72 5.13
CA ASN A 159 -4.63 18.67 4.18
C ASN A 159 -4.70 17.31 4.89
N SER A 160 -5.92 16.79 5.04
CA SER A 160 -6.18 15.53 5.75
C SER A 160 -5.57 14.30 5.06
N GLU A 161 -5.48 14.27 3.73
CA GLU A 161 -4.84 13.17 3.00
C GLU A 161 -3.33 13.12 3.28
N ILE A 162 -2.67 14.29 3.27
CA ILE A 162 -1.25 14.40 3.61
C ILE A 162 -1.00 14.04 5.08
N ALA A 163 -1.86 14.48 6.00
CA ALA A 163 -1.76 14.13 7.41
C ALA A 163 -1.93 12.61 7.63
N ALA A 164 -2.89 11.98 6.95
CA ALA A 164 -3.08 10.53 6.98
C ALA A 164 -1.87 9.78 6.39
N GLY A 165 -1.35 10.25 5.25
CA GLY A 165 -0.17 9.68 4.61
C GLY A 165 1.10 9.81 5.46
N LEU A 166 1.33 10.95 6.11
CA LEU A 166 2.43 11.13 7.06
C LEU A 166 2.32 10.17 8.25
N THR A 167 1.11 9.95 8.74
CA THR A 167 0.86 9.00 9.85
C THR A 167 1.19 7.57 9.43
N ALA A 168 0.75 7.17 8.24
CA ALA A 168 1.11 5.88 7.65
C ALA A 168 2.63 5.77 7.44
N ALA A 169 3.28 6.80 6.91
CA ALA A 169 4.73 6.85 6.70
C ALA A 169 5.51 6.66 8.01
N ARG A 170 5.13 7.38 9.07
CA ARG A 170 5.72 7.23 10.40
C ARG A 170 5.52 5.84 10.97
N PHE A 171 4.37 5.22 10.71
CA PHE A 171 4.11 3.84 11.13
C PHE A 171 5.02 2.85 10.40
N THR A 172 5.05 2.89 9.07
CA THR A 172 5.90 2.04 8.24
C THR A 172 7.38 2.21 8.56
N TRP A 173 7.83 3.44 8.81
CA TRP A 173 9.21 3.68 9.24
C TRP A 173 9.51 3.02 10.58
N ARG A 174 8.60 3.14 11.56
CA ARG A 174 8.76 2.51 12.88
C ARG A 174 8.83 0.99 12.80
N THR A 175 7.98 0.35 11.98
CA THR A 175 7.99 -1.11 11.83
C THR A 175 9.34 -1.62 11.27
N ARG A 176 9.98 -0.87 10.38
CA ARG A 176 11.31 -1.19 9.82
C ARG A 176 12.45 -1.05 10.84
N LEU A 177 12.30 -0.19 11.84
CA LEU A 177 13.32 0.05 12.87
C LEU A 177 13.17 -0.85 14.11
N LEU A 178 12.21 -1.77 14.11
CA LEU A 178 11.99 -2.65 15.25
C LEU A 178 13.14 -3.67 15.42
N PRO A 179 13.49 -4.01 16.68
CA PRO A 179 14.33 -5.16 16.97
C PRO A 179 13.77 -6.43 16.33
N GLU A 180 14.63 -7.36 15.88
CA GLU A 180 14.23 -8.63 15.24
C GLU A 180 13.19 -9.38 16.08
N SER A 181 13.45 -9.52 17.39
CA SER A 181 12.55 -10.21 18.32
C SER A 181 11.14 -9.60 18.40
N VAL A 182 10.97 -8.31 18.11
CA VAL A 182 9.66 -7.65 18.06
C VAL A 182 9.04 -7.79 16.67
N ARG A 183 9.85 -7.81 15.61
CA ARG A 183 9.36 -8.07 14.24
C ARG A 183 8.81 -9.48 14.09
N GLU A 184 9.43 -10.48 14.72
CA GLU A 184 8.96 -11.87 14.71
C GLU A 184 7.52 -11.99 15.25
N LEU A 185 7.12 -11.11 16.17
CA LEU A 185 5.75 -11.08 16.72
C LEU A 185 4.70 -10.73 15.66
N PHE A 186 5.06 -10.14 14.52
CA PHE A 186 4.12 -9.77 13.46
C PHE A 186 3.50 -11.01 12.82
N GLU A 187 4.29 -12.09 12.72
CA GLU A 187 3.89 -13.36 12.11
C GLU A 187 3.33 -14.36 13.14
N ALA A 188 3.26 -13.97 14.42
CA ALA A 188 2.72 -14.83 15.46
C ALA A 188 1.23 -15.13 15.21
N SER A 189 0.87 -16.41 15.12
CA SER A 189 -0.52 -16.84 14.94
C SER A 189 -1.40 -16.49 16.15
N SER A 190 -0.80 -16.31 17.32
CA SER A 190 -1.44 -15.88 18.56
C SER A 190 -0.41 -15.21 19.46
N LEU A 191 -0.71 -14.00 19.91
CA LEU A 191 0.17 -13.24 20.80
C LEU A 191 -0.07 -13.61 22.26
N LEU A 192 1.00 -13.60 23.05
CA LEU A 192 0.91 -13.56 24.50
C LEU A 192 0.64 -12.13 24.98
N ARG A 193 0.22 -11.98 26.23
CA ARG A 193 0.00 -10.65 26.84
C ARG A 193 1.28 -9.83 26.89
N GLY A 194 2.42 -10.48 27.17
CA GLY A 194 3.74 -9.85 27.11
C GLY A 194 4.10 -9.36 25.71
N ASP A 195 3.83 -10.17 24.68
CA ASP A 195 4.11 -9.84 23.28
C ASP A 195 3.27 -8.64 22.80
N PHE A 196 1.98 -8.64 23.14
CA PHE A 196 1.09 -7.52 22.83
C PHE A 196 1.55 -6.22 23.49
N ALA A 197 2.01 -6.29 24.75
CA ALA A 197 2.58 -5.14 25.44
C ALA A 197 3.85 -4.63 24.74
N ALA A 198 4.73 -5.54 24.30
CA ALA A 198 5.92 -5.19 23.54
C ALA A 198 5.57 -4.49 22.23
N LEU A 199 4.70 -5.08 21.40
CA LEU A 199 4.24 -4.48 20.14
C LEU A 199 3.67 -3.08 20.36
N THR A 200 2.79 -2.95 21.36
CA THR A 200 2.16 -1.67 21.70
C THR A 200 3.18 -0.62 22.11
N ALA A 201 4.11 -0.94 23.00
CA ALA A 201 5.13 -0.01 23.48
C ALA A 201 6.05 0.49 22.36
N TRP A 202 6.40 -0.39 21.41
CA TRP A 202 7.27 -0.02 20.30
C TRP A 202 6.53 0.74 19.19
N LEU A 203 5.28 0.38 18.89
CA LEU A 203 4.49 0.98 17.81
C LEU A 203 3.71 2.23 18.23
N VAL A 204 3.56 2.51 19.53
CA VAL A 204 2.85 3.69 20.02
C VAL A 204 3.80 4.54 20.86
N PRO A 205 4.43 5.60 20.28
CA PRO A 205 5.44 6.40 20.98
C PRO A 205 4.97 6.95 22.33
N GLY A 206 3.71 7.39 22.42
CA GLY A 206 3.10 7.93 23.65
C GLY A 206 3.11 6.95 24.83
N VAL A 207 3.22 5.64 24.59
CA VAL A 207 3.32 4.63 25.65
C VAL A 207 4.65 4.72 26.40
N ARG A 208 5.73 5.12 25.72
CA ARG A 208 7.07 5.20 26.31
C ARG A 208 7.35 6.55 26.95
N THR A 209 6.67 7.59 26.48
CA THR A 209 6.90 8.98 26.89
C THR A 209 5.77 9.54 27.76
N GLY A 210 4.66 8.82 27.90
CA GLY A 210 3.49 9.27 28.65
C GLY A 210 3.78 9.38 30.15
N PRO A 211 3.14 10.33 30.85
CA PRO A 211 3.26 10.43 32.30
C PRO A 211 2.63 9.20 32.95
N ALA A 212 3.33 8.57 33.90
CA ALA A 212 2.80 7.43 34.63
C ALA A 212 1.52 7.84 35.39
N GLY A 213 0.40 7.16 35.12
CA GLY A 213 -0.87 7.39 35.80
C GLY A 213 -1.03 6.60 37.10
N SER A 214 -0.21 5.55 37.29
CA SER A 214 -0.16 4.73 38.50
C SER A 214 1.20 4.02 38.61
N THR A 215 1.55 3.57 39.81
CA THR A 215 2.72 2.72 40.07
C THR A 215 2.25 1.30 40.39
N VAL A 216 2.09 0.49 39.34
CA VAL A 216 1.69 -0.92 39.48
C VAL A 216 2.93 -1.79 39.42
N ILE A 217 3.17 -2.57 40.48
CA ILE A 217 4.27 -3.54 40.55
C ILE A 217 3.65 -4.93 40.51
N VAL A 218 4.02 -5.73 39.50
CA VAL A 218 3.62 -7.14 39.37
C VAL A 218 4.85 -8.03 39.48
N SER A 219 4.76 -9.11 40.24
CA SER A 219 5.92 -9.95 40.61
C SER A 219 6.32 -10.94 39.52
N ASP A 220 5.38 -11.36 38.69
CA ASP A 220 5.56 -12.42 37.71
C ASP A 220 6.19 -11.96 36.38
N ILE A 221 6.60 -10.69 36.29
CA ILE A 221 7.26 -10.14 35.09
C ILE A 221 8.76 -9.87 35.28
N LEU A 222 9.31 -10.02 36.49
CA LEU A 222 10.66 -9.54 36.80
C LEU A 222 11.76 -10.14 35.91
N GLU A 223 11.61 -11.43 35.58
CA GLU A 223 12.51 -12.18 34.69
C GLU A 223 12.04 -12.22 33.23
N HIS A 224 10.89 -11.59 32.91
CA HIS A 224 10.32 -11.64 31.56
C HIS A 224 11.10 -10.72 30.59
N PRO A 225 11.39 -11.15 29.34
CA PRO A 225 12.12 -10.34 28.37
C PRO A 225 11.48 -8.97 28.08
N HIS A 226 10.15 -8.89 28.12
CA HIS A 226 9.36 -7.67 27.88
C HIS A 226 8.92 -6.94 29.17
N ARG A 227 9.60 -7.16 30.31
CA ARG A 227 9.20 -6.59 31.60
C ARG A 227 9.00 -5.08 31.59
N ARG A 228 9.84 -4.37 30.84
CA ARG A 228 9.82 -2.90 30.78
C ARG A 228 8.60 -2.41 29.98
N GLU A 229 8.36 -3.05 28.85
CA GLU A 229 7.22 -2.76 27.98
C GLU A 229 5.89 -3.04 28.71
N ILE A 230 5.80 -4.16 29.42
CA ILE A 230 4.65 -4.49 30.29
C ILE A 230 4.44 -3.42 31.36
N ALA A 231 5.51 -3.04 32.08
CA ALA A 231 5.43 -2.03 33.14
C ALA A 231 4.93 -0.67 32.63
N TRP A 232 5.32 -0.25 31.41
CA TRP A 232 4.82 1.00 30.82
C TRP A 232 3.30 0.96 30.60
N LEU A 233 2.78 -0.12 30.01
CA LEU A 233 1.34 -0.23 29.76
C LEU A 233 0.53 -0.30 31.06
N LEU A 234 1.04 -1.01 32.07
CA LEU A 234 0.42 -1.08 33.39
C LEU A 234 0.39 0.30 34.07
N ASN A 235 1.51 1.01 34.09
CA ASN A 235 1.60 2.32 34.74
C ASN A 235 0.75 3.39 34.04
N LEU A 236 0.50 3.25 32.74
CA LEU A 236 -0.43 4.09 31.99
C LEU A 236 -1.89 3.68 32.15
N GLY A 237 -2.18 2.55 32.80
CA GLY A 237 -3.52 2.00 32.92
C GLY A 237 -4.11 1.54 31.58
N LEU A 238 -3.26 1.16 30.62
CA LEU A 238 -3.68 0.63 29.31
C LEU A 238 -3.98 -0.87 29.40
N MET A 239 -3.20 -1.58 30.22
CA MET A 239 -3.45 -2.97 30.60
C MET A 239 -3.62 -3.06 32.10
N GLU A 240 -4.29 -4.13 32.54
CA GLU A 240 -4.54 -4.41 33.96
C GLU A 240 -3.95 -5.77 34.34
N PRO A 241 -3.55 -5.94 35.63
CA PRO A 241 -3.23 -7.26 36.17
C PRO A 241 -4.41 -8.22 35.99
N VAL A 242 -4.13 -9.50 35.76
CA VAL A 242 -5.16 -10.55 35.74
C VAL A 242 -5.73 -10.76 37.14
N ASP A 243 -4.90 -10.58 38.16
CA ASP A 243 -5.33 -10.60 39.55
C ASP A 243 -4.67 -9.42 40.29
N ALA A 244 -5.50 -8.43 40.65
CA ALA A 244 -5.05 -7.25 41.38
C ALA A 244 -4.70 -7.56 42.84
N ALA A 245 -5.32 -8.56 43.46
CA ALA A 245 -5.08 -8.94 44.86
C ALA A 245 -3.69 -9.55 45.05
N VAL A 246 -3.27 -10.42 44.12
CA VAL A 246 -1.91 -11.00 44.13
C VAL A 246 -0.90 -10.27 43.24
N ARG A 247 -1.32 -9.17 42.60
CA ARG A 247 -0.50 -8.37 41.67
C ARG A 247 0.16 -9.24 40.58
N ARG A 248 -0.67 -10.05 39.90
CA ARG A 248 -0.22 -10.99 38.86
C ARG A 248 -0.67 -10.52 37.48
N PHE A 249 0.25 -10.45 36.52
CA PHE A 249 -0.05 -10.02 35.15
C PHE A 249 -0.28 -11.17 34.15
N ALA A 250 0.34 -12.32 34.41
CA ALA A 250 0.39 -13.51 33.57
C ALA A 250 0.86 -13.19 32.12
N PRO A 251 2.13 -12.79 31.93
CA PRO A 251 2.64 -12.38 30.62
C PRO A 251 2.54 -13.50 29.57
N ASP A 252 2.63 -14.76 30.00
CA ASP A 252 2.63 -15.95 29.14
C ASP A 252 1.22 -16.45 28.78
N ASN A 253 0.16 -15.77 29.23
CA ASN A 253 -1.19 -16.08 28.79
C ASN A 253 -1.46 -15.47 27.42
N TYR A 254 -2.26 -16.15 26.60
CA TYR A 254 -2.72 -15.60 25.32
C TYR A 254 -3.46 -14.27 25.51
N MET A 255 -3.14 -13.30 24.65
CA MET A 255 -3.86 -12.05 24.57
C MET A 255 -5.15 -12.27 23.77
N ARG A 256 -6.27 -12.21 24.48
CA ARG A 256 -7.61 -12.33 23.89
C ARG A 256 -8.02 -11.02 23.19
N ARG A 257 -8.82 -11.12 22.13
CA ARG A 257 -9.26 -9.97 21.33
C ARG A 257 -10.03 -8.93 22.12
N GLY A 258 -10.95 -9.35 22.99
CA GLY A 258 -11.75 -8.42 23.81
C GLY A 258 -10.85 -7.50 24.65
N PRO A 259 -9.99 -8.07 25.52
CA PRO A 259 -9.00 -7.29 26.27
C PRO A 259 -8.04 -6.47 25.39
N ALA A 260 -7.60 -6.99 24.24
CA ALA A 260 -6.75 -6.23 23.32
C ALA A 260 -7.46 -4.98 22.79
N LEU A 261 -8.70 -5.11 22.32
CA LEU A 261 -9.52 -3.98 21.85
C LEU A 261 -9.79 -2.98 22.97
N ALA A 262 -10.07 -3.44 24.18
CA ALA A 262 -10.23 -2.57 25.36
C ALA A 262 -8.95 -1.75 25.63
N THR A 263 -7.77 -2.38 25.57
CA THR A 263 -6.49 -1.67 25.69
C THR A 263 -6.31 -0.60 24.62
N LEU A 264 -6.66 -0.89 23.36
CA LEU A 264 -6.57 0.06 22.26
C LEU A 264 -7.54 1.24 22.42
N LEU A 265 -8.78 0.98 22.86
CA LEU A 265 -9.81 2.01 23.08
C LEU A 265 -9.49 2.95 24.24
N ARG A 266 -8.64 2.53 25.20
CA ARG A 266 -8.15 3.38 26.28
C ARG A 266 -7.09 4.38 25.83
N MET A 267 -6.37 4.11 24.74
CA MET A 267 -5.24 4.94 24.31
C MET A 267 -5.61 6.41 24.04
N PRO A 268 -6.70 6.73 23.29
CA PRO A 268 -7.06 8.12 23.05
C PRO A 268 -7.23 8.94 24.32
N GLY A 269 -7.81 8.36 25.39
CA GLY A 269 -8.01 9.06 26.66
C GLY A 269 -6.77 9.13 27.56
N ARG A 270 -5.81 8.23 27.38
CA ARG A 270 -4.61 8.14 28.25
C ARG A 270 -3.39 8.85 27.68
N ILE A 271 -3.22 8.82 26.36
CA ILE A 271 -2.02 9.33 25.67
C ILE A 271 -2.34 10.27 24.51
N GLY A 272 -3.61 10.48 24.16
CA GLY A 272 -4.07 11.40 23.12
C GLY A 272 -4.98 12.51 23.67
N GLY A 273 -5.71 13.16 22.78
CA GLY A 273 -6.71 14.20 23.10
C GLY A 273 -8.12 13.67 23.39
N GLY A 274 -8.30 12.35 23.48
CA GLY A 274 -9.61 11.68 23.49
C GLY A 274 -10.19 11.48 22.09
N ALA A 275 -11.08 10.49 21.95
CA ALA A 275 -11.78 10.22 20.70
C ALA A 275 -13.27 9.97 20.96
N ALA A 276 -14.13 10.78 20.33
CA ALA A 276 -15.59 10.73 20.57
C ALA A 276 -16.22 9.37 20.26
N CYS A 277 -15.64 8.59 19.33
CA CYS A 277 -16.12 7.26 18.98
C CYS A 277 -16.01 6.24 20.13
N VAL A 278 -15.13 6.49 21.11
CA VAL A 278 -14.87 5.56 22.23
C VAL A 278 -16.04 5.57 23.21
N GLY A 279 -16.55 6.74 23.57
CA GLY A 279 -17.57 6.89 24.62
C GLY A 279 -17.10 6.30 25.96
N ASP A 280 -18.00 5.64 26.68
CA ASP A 280 -17.71 5.06 28.01
C ASP A 280 -16.85 3.78 27.96
N ALA A 281 -16.68 3.17 26.78
CA ALA A 281 -15.86 1.97 26.59
C ALA A 281 -14.35 2.19 26.83
N GLY A 282 -13.91 3.45 26.92
CA GLY A 282 -12.52 3.81 27.24
C GLY A 282 -12.21 3.82 28.74
N GLY A 283 -13.21 3.53 29.59
CA GLY A 283 -13.07 3.57 31.04
C GLY A 283 -12.27 2.39 31.64
N PRO A 284 -11.85 2.51 32.91
CA PRO A 284 -11.13 1.47 33.66
C PRO A 284 -11.97 0.24 34.02
N ALA A 285 -13.20 0.12 33.51
CA ALA A 285 -14.17 -0.91 33.93
C ALA A 285 -15.00 -1.49 32.76
N SER A 286 -14.56 -1.37 31.51
CA SER A 286 -15.30 -2.00 30.39
C SER A 286 -15.06 -3.53 30.37
N GLU A 287 -15.51 -4.22 31.41
CA GLU A 287 -15.69 -5.68 31.41
C GLU A 287 -16.84 -6.09 30.48
N ASP A 288 -17.69 -5.12 30.10
CA ASP A 288 -18.71 -5.31 29.08
C ASP A 288 -18.08 -5.46 27.69
N VAL A 289 -17.93 -6.73 27.31
CA VAL A 289 -17.41 -7.16 26.02
C VAL A 289 -18.25 -6.64 24.86
N GLU A 290 -19.57 -6.53 25.00
CA GLU A 290 -20.44 -6.02 23.94
C GLU A 290 -20.18 -4.53 23.70
N ALA A 291 -20.02 -3.74 24.78
CA ALA A 291 -19.64 -2.34 24.69
C ALA A 291 -18.27 -2.15 24.03
N VAL A 292 -17.28 -2.98 24.36
CA VAL A 292 -15.95 -2.97 23.74
C VAL A 292 -16.05 -3.26 22.24
N CYS A 293 -16.78 -4.31 21.83
CA CYS A 293 -16.96 -4.64 20.42
C CYS A 293 -17.67 -3.51 19.65
N ALA A 294 -18.73 -2.94 20.23
CA ALA A 294 -19.49 -1.85 19.61
C ALA A 294 -18.64 -0.57 19.47
N ALA A 295 -17.81 -0.24 20.47
CA ALA A 295 -16.87 0.87 20.40
C ALA A 295 -15.75 0.61 19.39
N ALA A 296 -15.20 -0.61 19.34
CA ALA A 296 -14.20 -0.99 18.35
C ALA A 296 -14.72 -0.84 16.91
N LEU A 297 -15.98 -1.21 16.66
CA LEU A 297 -16.62 -1.01 15.36
C LEU A 297 -16.84 0.48 15.04
N ARG A 298 -17.39 1.27 15.99
CA ARG A 298 -17.58 2.72 15.81
C ARG A 298 -16.26 3.45 15.53
N CYS A 299 -15.20 3.08 16.24
CA CYS A 299 -13.86 3.64 16.06
C CYS A 299 -13.10 3.01 14.88
N ARG A 300 -13.73 2.10 14.11
CA ARG A 300 -13.14 1.42 12.96
C ARG A 300 -11.86 0.65 13.28
N LEU A 301 -11.70 0.16 14.51
CA LEU A 301 -10.63 -0.77 14.87
C LEU A 301 -10.88 -2.14 14.24
N ILE A 302 -12.15 -2.54 14.18
CA ILE A 302 -12.66 -3.70 13.41
C ILE A 302 -13.62 -3.21 12.32
N SER A 303 -13.77 -3.99 11.26
CA SER A 303 -14.60 -3.64 10.11
C SER A 303 -16.03 -4.16 10.27
N GLU A 304 -16.18 -5.31 10.92
CA GLU A 304 -17.47 -6.01 11.07
C GLU A 304 -17.66 -6.56 12.49
N PRO A 305 -18.90 -6.66 12.99
CA PRO A 305 -19.18 -7.21 14.33
C PRO A 305 -18.63 -8.63 14.53
N ALA A 306 -18.68 -9.45 13.48
CA ALA A 306 -18.23 -10.85 13.51
C ALA A 306 -16.71 -11.02 13.72
N GLU A 307 -15.93 -9.94 13.55
CA GLU A 307 -14.48 -9.93 13.77
C GLU A 307 -14.11 -9.81 15.25
N CYS A 308 -15.01 -9.33 16.12
CA CYS A 308 -14.66 -9.05 17.51
C CYS A 308 -14.19 -10.31 18.26
N ARG A 309 -14.94 -11.41 18.16
CA ARG A 309 -14.64 -12.76 18.70
C ARG A 309 -13.81 -12.70 19.99
N PRO A 310 -14.39 -12.20 21.10
CA PRO A 310 -13.64 -11.69 22.25
C PRO A 310 -12.71 -12.72 22.90
N GLU A 311 -13.11 -14.00 22.89
CA GLU A 311 -12.35 -15.11 23.47
C GLU A 311 -11.17 -15.59 22.61
N ARG A 312 -11.18 -15.27 21.31
CA ARG A 312 -10.13 -15.70 20.39
C ARG A 312 -8.84 -14.94 20.69
N ALA A 313 -7.70 -15.62 20.63
CA ALA A 313 -6.41 -14.95 20.69
C ALA A 313 -6.23 -14.00 19.49
N ILE A 314 -5.65 -12.82 19.74
CA ILE A 314 -5.27 -11.90 18.67
C ILE A 314 -3.94 -12.35 18.05
N SER A 315 -3.88 -12.36 16.72
CA SER A 315 -2.62 -12.62 16.01
C SER A 315 -1.75 -11.37 15.90
N GLY A 316 -0.47 -11.54 15.53
CA GLY A 316 0.47 -10.46 15.28
C GLY A 316 -0.04 -9.45 14.25
N THR A 317 -0.44 -9.95 13.08
CA THR A 317 -0.95 -9.15 11.97
C THR A 317 -2.20 -8.34 12.36
N GLU A 318 -3.12 -8.97 13.08
CA GLU A 318 -4.33 -8.30 13.60
C GLU A 318 -4.00 -7.21 14.61
N ALA A 319 -3.07 -7.46 15.54
CA ALA A 319 -2.65 -6.48 16.53
C ALA A 319 -1.95 -5.27 15.89
N VAL A 320 -1.05 -5.51 14.94
CA VAL A 320 -0.33 -4.45 14.21
C VAL A 320 -1.30 -3.56 13.43
N GLU A 321 -2.26 -4.16 12.74
CA GLU A 321 -3.28 -3.40 12.00
C GLU A 321 -4.21 -2.62 12.94
N ALA A 322 -4.61 -3.22 14.06
CA ALA A 322 -5.43 -2.54 15.06
C ALA A 322 -4.67 -1.36 15.70
N LEU A 323 -3.39 -1.54 16.06
CA LEU A 323 -2.51 -0.47 16.55
C LEU A 323 -2.35 0.65 15.52
N ARG A 324 -2.18 0.31 14.24
CA ARG A 324 -2.11 1.30 13.14
C ARG A 324 -3.38 2.15 13.10
N ARG A 325 -4.55 1.53 13.19
CA ARG A 325 -5.86 2.22 13.23
C ARG A 325 -6.00 3.09 14.47
N THR A 326 -5.57 2.61 15.64
CA THR A 326 -5.60 3.37 16.90
C THR A 326 -4.75 4.64 16.85
N LEU A 327 -3.63 4.65 16.11
CA LEU A 327 -2.81 5.86 15.98
C LEU A 327 -3.54 7.04 15.34
N HIS A 328 -4.53 6.78 14.47
CA HIS A 328 -5.38 7.83 13.92
C HIS A 328 -6.35 8.43 14.94
N LEU A 329 -6.55 7.76 16.09
CA LEU A 329 -7.46 8.19 17.14
C LEU A 329 -6.75 9.00 18.24
N ILE A 330 -5.42 9.00 18.28
CA ILE A 330 -4.64 9.65 19.36
C ILE A 330 -3.90 10.93 18.91
N GLN A 331 -3.93 11.24 17.62
CA GLN A 331 -3.34 12.43 17.02
C GLN A 331 -4.38 13.53 16.86
#